data_AF-A0A938ULS3-F1
#
_entry.id   AF-A0A938ULS3-F1
#
_cell.length_a   1.000
_cell.length_b   1.000
_cell.length_c   1.000
_cell.angle_alpha   90.00
_cell.angle_beta   90.00
_cell.angle_gamma   90.00
#
_symmetry.space_group_name_H-M   'P 1'
#
loop_
_entity.id
_entity.type
_entity.pdbx_description
1 polymer ?
#
loop_
_entity_poly.entity_id
_entity_poly.type
_entity_poly.pdbx_seq_one_letter_code
_entity_poly.pdbx_strand_id
1 'polypeptide(L)'
;MGTKRWLGGAALALVCTTPAAGRAAPEPLPVRGEIEFESGASPRLGVRLEIDPGWHIYGEEVGDVGLPTRLDWKIDGGSVGPTEYPDPEPFADAEAGVTSFGYAGRVVLSSPVALGPWRDGARMARVDVRFLACSNVCVPGTLALSRDLAPALGGAAQAGLPFPRVLALALLGGLLLNLMPCVLPVLALKAFALADLAGRGRREVLAHGAGYVAGVLVSMLALALVVIALRAGGTAVGWGFQFQEPAYPLAVAGLLVVLALNLFGVFEVAAPAGLASVGAGAAGASRSFLDGLLAVALATPCSAPFLGTAVGVAFASRAPETLAIFAALGIGLALPLALVALAPGLARFLPRSGAWMARLRVVLGFALLSSAAWLLWIFGRLSGVDALAAALGCMVALAFAAWVFGALQQSERGGRGLALAACVALLAPVGLRPLSQERAAAGPSSYSPEAVATELRDGRPVFVEFTADWCLTCKANERLVLASERVKAALARRRFAVLKADWTRRDEAIRLELARFGRAGVPLYVLWFPSAPDSPRELPELITVDSLVDALGKDPSDGA
;
A
#
# COMPACT_ATOMS: atom_id res chain seq x y z
N MET A 1 -61.29 -43.91 -17.64
CA MET A 1 -61.57 -44.16 -19.07
C MET A 1 -61.88 -42.80 -19.69
N GLY A 2 -60.90 -42.12 -20.30
CA GLY A 2 -60.73 -42.06 -21.76
C GLY A 2 -61.75 -41.06 -22.36
N THR A 3 -61.44 -39.99 -23.09
CA THR A 3 -60.31 -39.67 -23.96
C THR A 3 -60.49 -38.25 -24.52
N LYS A 4 -59.35 -37.63 -24.87
CA LYS A 4 -59.09 -36.72 -26.00
C LYS A 4 -59.55 -35.24 -26.01
N ARG A 5 -58.54 -34.35 -25.85
CA ARG A 5 -57.81 -33.59 -26.90
C ARG A 5 -58.54 -32.47 -27.68
N TRP A 6 -57.82 -31.35 -27.77
CA TRP A 6 -57.75 -30.30 -28.81
C TRP A 6 -58.25 -28.88 -28.45
N LEU A 7 -57.26 -27.98 -28.55
CA LEU A 7 -57.32 -26.52 -28.53
C LEU A 7 -58.00 -25.98 -29.79
N GLY A 8 -58.86 -24.98 -29.61
CA GLY A 8 -59.35 -24.07 -30.67
C GLY A 8 -59.10 -22.63 -30.22
N GLY A 9 -58.49 -21.83 -31.10
CA GLY A 9 -58.09 -20.46 -30.81
C GLY A 9 -59.21 -19.42 -30.96
N ALA A 10 -58.89 -18.19 -30.57
CA ALA A 10 -59.49 -16.98 -31.11
C ALA A 10 -58.51 -15.81 -30.91
N ALA A 11 -58.28 -15.08 -32.00
CA ALA A 11 -57.42 -13.92 -32.10
C ALA A 11 -58.10 -12.67 -31.53
N LEU A 12 -57.30 -11.74 -31.00
CA LEU A 12 -57.65 -10.32 -30.95
C LEU A 12 -56.43 -9.51 -31.41
N ALA A 13 -56.65 -8.72 -32.46
CA ALA A 13 -55.67 -7.83 -33.07
C ALA A 13 -55.36 -6.64 -32.16
N LEU A 14 -54.08 -6.31 -32.00
CA LEU A 14 -53.63 -4.99 -31.56
C LEU A 14 -52.77 -4.34 -32.64
N VAL A 15 -53.11 -3.08 -32.89
CA VAL A 15 -52.53 -2.14 -33.85
C VAL A 15 -51.04 -1.91 -33.53
N CYS A 16 -50.17 -2.22 -34.49
CA CYS A 16 -48.76 -1.82 -34.44
C CYS A 16 -48.62 -0.33 -34.80
N THR A 17 -48.39 0.50 -33.79
CA THR A 17 -47.71 1.79 -33.96
C THR A 17 -46.22 1.54 -34.15
N THR A 18 -45.66 2.03 -35.24
CA THR A 18 -44.22 1.99 -35.56
C THR A 18 -43.41 2.78 -34.53
N PRO A 19 -42.38 2.18 -33.88
CA PRO A 19 -41.37 2.95 -33.18
C PRO A 19 -40.35 3.48 -34.19
N ALA A 20 -40.00 4.75 -34.04
CA ALA A 20 -38.93 5.40 -34.78
C ALA A 20 -37.60 4.64 -34.62
N ALA A 21 -36.85 4.53 -35.71
CA ALA A 21 -35.52 3.94 -35.74
C ALA A 21 -34.56 4.71 -34.83
N GLY A 22 -34.33 4.18 -33.62
CA GLY A 22 -33.17 4.54 -32.80
C GLY A 22 -31.91 3.92 -33.40
N ARG A 23 -30.86 4.71 -33.55
CA ARG A 23 -29.53 4.22 -33.97
C ARG A 23 -29.08 3.14 -32.99
N ALA A 24 -28.81 1.94 -33.50
CA ALA A 24 -28.22 0.85 -32.73
C ALA A 24 -26.87 1.29 -32.16
N ALA A 25 -26.63 0.99 -30.88
CA ALA A 25 -25.30 1.06 -30.29
C ALA A 25 -24.38 0.04 -31.00
N PRO A 26 -23.10 0.36 -31.24
CA PRO A 26 -22.18 -0.57 -31.90
C PRO A 26 -21.97 -1.83 -31.04
N GLU A 27 -22.01 -3.00 -31.67
CA GLU A 27 -21.64 -4.28 -31.05
C GLU A 27 -20.18 -4.24 -30.55
N PRO A 28 -19.85 -4.95 -29.45
CA PRO A 28 -18.49 -5.01 -28.95
C PRO A 28 -17.57 -5.67 -29.98
N LEU A 29 -16.46 -5.00 -30.32
CA LEU A 29 -15.44 -5.53 -31.23
C LEU A 29 -14.77 -6.79 -30.63
N PRO A 30 -14.42 -7.81 -31.45
CA PRO A 30 -13.81 -9.08 -30.99
C PRO A 30 -12.32 -8.95 -30.61
N VAL A 31 -11.83 -7.72 -30.46
CA VAL A 31 -10.44 -7.41 -30.12
C VAL A 31 -10.45 -6.36 -29.02
N ARG A 32 -9.74 -6.63 -27.94
CA ARG A 32 -9.50 -5.71 -26.83
C ARG A 32 -8.03 -5.33 -26.80
N GLY A 33 -7.75 -4.09 -26.40
CA GLY A 33 -6.40 -3.57 -26.39
C GLY A 33 -6.08 -2.72 -25.18
N GLU A 34 -4.82 -2.76 -24.75
CA GLU A 34 -4.28 -1.83 -23.76
C GLU A 34 -2.87 -1.38 -24.17
N ILE A 35 -2.51 -0.13 -23.84
CA ILE A 35 -1.16 0.38 -24.04
C ILE A 35 -0.27 -0.17 -22.93
N GLU A 36 0.89 -0.71 -23.27
CA GLU A 36 1.99 -1.03 -22.35
C GLU A 36 3.13 -0.02 -22.49
N PHE A 37 3.85 0.23 -21.40
CA PHE A 37 5.05 1.06 -21.45
C PHE A 37 6.18 0.41 -20.66
N GLU A 38 7.27 0.13 -21.36
CA GLU A 38 8.48 -0.41 -20.76
C GLU A 38 9.48 0.72 -20.52
N SER A 39 9.72 1.02 -19.26
CA SER A 39 10.73 2.00 -18.84
C SER A 39 12.12 1.35 -18.78
N GLY A 40 13.08 1.82 -19.58
CA GLY A 40 14.45 1.27 -19.61
C GLY A 40 15.44 2.19 -20.32
N ALA A 41 16.65 1.71 -20.60
CA ALA A 41 17.67 2.45 -21.38
C ALA A 41 17.19 2.78 -22.81
N SER A 42 16.32 1.92 -23.36
CA SER A 42 15.60 2.12 -24.63
C SER A 42 14.11 1.97 -24.35
N PRO A 43 13.40 3.05 -23.98
CA PRO A 43 11.99 2.94 -23.63
C PRO A 43 11.15 2.54 -24.84
N ARG A 44 10.11 1.72 -24.59
CA ARG A 44 9.22 1.21 -25.64
C ARG A 44 7.76 1.40 -25.27
N LEU A 45 6.94 1.69 -26.27
CA LEU A 45 5.48 1.67 -26.17
C LEU A 45 4.96 0.42 -26.86
N GLY A 46 4.18 -0.37 -26.15
CA GLY A 46 3.51 -1.57 -26.67
C GLY A 46 2.01 -1.35 -26.76
N VAL A 47 1.35 -2.03 -27.69
CA VAL A 47 -0.08 -2.28 -27.64
C VAL A 47 -0.28 -3.78 -27.50
N ARG A 48 -0.81 -4.19 -26.35
CA ARG A 48 -1.24 -5.57 -26.11
C ARG A 48 -2.64 -5.72 -26.68
N LEU A 49 -2.81 -6.64 -27.62
CA LEU A 49 -4.10 -6.99 -28.20
C LEU A 49 -4.49 -8.39 -27.75
N GLU A 50 -5.69 -8.52 -27.19
CA GLU A 50 -6.35 -9.79 -26.90
C GLU A 50 -7.49 -9.99 -27.90
N ILE A 51 -7.42 -11.09 -28.63
CA ILE A 51 -8.31 -11.43 -29.74
C ILE A 51 -9.18 -12.59 -29.27
N ASP A 52 -10.50 -12.45 -29.40
CA ASP A 52 -11.45 -13.46 -28.94
C ASP A 52 -11.23 -14.80 -29.68
N PRO A 53 -11.48 -15.96 -29.03
CA PRO A 53 -11.25 -17.27 -29.64
C PRO A 53 -11.95 -17.45 -30.99
N GLY A 54 -11.23 -17.96 -31.99
CA GLY A 54 -11.75 -18.15 -33.35
C GLY A 54 -11.65 -16.92 -34.26
N TRP A 55 -11.14 -15.79 -33.75
CA TRP A 55 -10.81 -14.61 -34.54
C TRP A 55 -9.30 -14.45 -34.69
N HIS A 56 -8.88 -13.80 -35.78
CA HIS A 56 -7.49 -13.39 -36.02
C HIS A 56 -7.43 -11.96 -36.56
N ILE A 57 -6.27 -11.31 -36.40
CA ILE A 57 -5.94 -10.03 -37.02
C ILE A 57 -4.66 -10.17 -37.83
N TYR A 58 -4.42 -9.30 -38.81
CA TYR A 58 -3.28 -9.44 -39.71
C TYR A 58 -2.02 -8.73 -39.21
N GLY A 59 -0.86 -9.32 -39.54
CA GLY A 59 0.47 -8.74 -39.32
C GLY A 59 0.82 -7.67 -40.36
N GLU A 60 2.08 -7.25 -40.39
CA GLU A 60 2.57 -6.29 -41.39
C GLU A 60 2.56 -6.87 -42.81
N GLU A 61 3.02 -8.12 -42.94
CA GLU A 61 2.90 -8.92 -44.14
C GLU A 61 1.61 -9.73 -44.05
N VAL A 62 0.64 -9.46 -44.93
CA VAL A 62 -0.73 -10.01 -44.81
C VAL A 62 -1.00 -11.24 -45.68
N GLY A 63 -0.10 -11.58 -46.62
CA GLY A 63 -0.34 -12.61 -47.63
C GLY A 63 -1.25 -12.13 -48.76
N ASP A 64 -2.10 -13.01 -49.30
CA ASP A 64 -2.89 -12.69 -50.51
C ASP A 64 -4.14 -11.82 -50.24
N VAL A 65 -4.68 -11.84 -49.01
CA VAL A 65 -5.87 -11.06 -48.59
C VAL A 65 -5.75 -10.65 -47.12
N GLY A 66 -5.96 -9.37 -46.82
CA GLY A 66 -5.98 -8.84 -45.45
C GLY A 66 -5.67 -7.34 -45.38
N LEU A 67 -5.90 -6.72 -44.23
CA LEU A 67 -5.45 -5.35 -43.94
C LEU A 67 -4.54 -5.37 -42.70
N PRO A 68 -3.31 -4.83 -42.78
CA PRO A 68 -2.35 -4.91 -41.70
C PRO A 68 -2.83 -4.11 -40.50
N THR A 69 -2.56 -4.64 -39.30
CA THR A 69 -2.82 -3.92 -38.06
C THR A 69 -1.85 -2.75 -37.95
N ARG A 70 -2.35 -1.50 -37.94
CA ARG A 70 -1.54 -0.28 -37.86
C ARG A 70 -1.72 0.45 -36.55
N LEU A 71 -0.61 0.93 -35.99
CA LEU A 71 -0.58 1.78 -34.81
C LEU A 71 -0.29 3.23 -35.19
N ASP A 72 -1.27 4.11 -35.03
CA ASP A 72 -1.08 5.55 -35.22
C ASP A 72 -0.89 6.23 -33.86
N TRP A 73 0.36 6.40 -33.44
CA TRP A 73 0.71 7.01 -32.17
C TRP A 73 0.63 8.54 -32.18
N LYS A 74 0.06 9.10 -31.11
CA LYS A 74 0.13 10.52 -30.74
C LYS A 74 0.59 10.63 -29.30
N ILE A 75 1.83 11.06 -29.11
CA ILE A 75 2.37 11.33 -27.78
C ILE A 75 2.65 12.82 -27.64
N ASP A 76 2.33 13.37 -26.48
CA ASP A 76 2.79 14.71 -26.11
C ASP A 76 4.33 14.64 -25.95
N GLY A 77 5.13 15.68 -26.21
CA GLY A 77 6.53 15.76 -25.75
C GLY A 77 7.59 14.73 -26.22
N GLY A 78 7.34 13.90 -27.25
CA GLY A 78 8.33 12.94 -27.79
C GLY A 78 8.01 12.45 -29.21
N SER A 79 8.77 11.47 -29.69
CA SER A 79 8.48 10.78 -30.97
C SER A 79 8.49 9.26 -30.80
N VAL A 80 7.54 8.58 -31.44
CA VAL A 80 7.50 7.12 -31.52
C VAL A 80 8.11 6.67 -32.86
N GLY A 81 9.01 5.70 -32.81
CA GLY A 81 9.62 5.08 -33.98
C GLY A 81 8.70 4.05 -34.65
N PRO A 82 9.20 3.32 -35.66
CA PRO A 82 8.39 2.35 -36.40
C PRO A 82 7.89 1.22 -35.50
N THR A 83 6.71 0.69 -35.80
CA THR A 83 6.16 -0.49 -35.12
C THR A 83 6.93 -1.73 -35.53
N GLU A 84 7.40 -2.46 -34.53
CA GLU A 84 8.00 -3.78 -34.66
C GLU A 84 6.92 -4.83 -34.47
N TYR A 85 6.75 -5.66 -35.49
CA TYR A 85 5.79 -6.74 -35.57
C TYR A 85 6.45 -8.06 -35.16
N PRO A 86 5.88 -8.83 -34.22
CA PRO A 86 6.30 -10.19 -33.94
C PRO A 86 6.07 -11.11 -35.16
N ASP A 87 6.76 -12.25 -35.20
CA ASP A 87 6.60 -13.23 -36.28
C ASP A 87 5.12 -13.67 -36.39
N PRO A 88 4.49 -13.55 -37.56
CA PRO A 88 3.08 -13.89 -37.73
C PRO A 88 2.86 -15.39 -37.93
N GLU A 89 1.68 -15.86 -37.53
CA GLU A 89 1.22 -17.23 -37.76
C GLU A 89 0.46 -17.32 -39.10
N PRO A 90 0.57 -18.43 -39.84
CA PRO A 90 -0.18 -18.64 -41.08
C PRO A 90 -1.63 -19.06 -40.77
N PHE A 91 -2.60 -18.39 -41.40
CA PHE A 91 -4.01 -18.73 -41.39
C PHE A 91 -4.45 -19.13 -42.81
N ALA A 92 -5.07 -20.29 -42.92
CA ALA A 92 -5.62 -20.78 -44.18
C ALA A 92 -7.13 -20.53 -44.19
N ASP A 93 -7.60 -19.66 -45.10
CA ASP A 93 -9.03 -19.49 -45.34
C ASP A 93 -9.54 -20.68 -46.16
N ALA A 94 -10.19 -21.62 -45.49
CA ALA A 94 -10.65 -22.89 -46.07
C ALA A 94 -11.63 -22.71 -47.25
N GLU A 95 -12.27 -21.55 -47.39
CA GLU A 95 -13.21 -21.22 -48.46
C GLU A 95 -12.57 -20.47 -49.65
N ALA A 96 -11.41 -19.83 -49.47
CA ALA A 96 -10.76 -19.00 -50.48
C ALA A 96 -9.48 -19.60 -51.08
N GLY A 97 -8.90 -20.64 -50.46
CA GLY A 97 -7.65 -21.26 -50.94
C GLY A 97 -6.42 -20.33 -50.81
N VAL A 98 -6.52 -19.32 -49.94
CA VAL A 98 -5.53 -18.27 -49.71
C VAL A 98 -4.84 -18.47 -48.37
N THR A 99 -3.55 -18.19 -48.29
CA THR A 99 -2.80 -18.14 -47.03
C THR A 99 -2.58 -16.69 -46.62
N SER A 100 -3.04 -16.34 -45.43
CA SER A 100 -2.79 -15.04 -44.82
C SER A 100 -1.94 -15.19 -43.57
N PHE A 101 -1.31 -14.09 -43.13
CA PHE A 101 -0.42 -14.09 -41.99
C PHE A 101 -0.89 -13.08 -40.94
N GLY A 102 -0.96 -13.53 -39.69
CA GLY A 102 -1.58 -12.75 -38.64
C GLY A 102 -1.29 -13.24 -37.23
N TYR A 103 -2.16 -12.85 -36.31
CA TYR A 103 -2.07 -13.21 -34.90
C TYR A 103 -3.43 -13.69 -34.40
N ALA A 104 -3.41 -14.71 -33.55
CA ALA A 104 -4.56 -15.18 -32.79
C ALA A 104 -4.24 -15.20 -31.29
N GLY A 105 -5.27 -15.04 -30.45
CA GLY A 105 -5.09 -15.02 -29.00
C GLY A 105 -4.46 -13.71 -28.51
N ARG A 106 -3.15 -13.70 -28.22
CA ARG A 106 -2.46 -12.54 -27.63
C ARG A 106 -1.24 -12.13 -28.45
N VAL A 107 -1.19 -10.85 -28.82
CA VAL A 107 -0.02 -10.25 -29.48
C VAL A 107 0.33 -8.91 -28.85
N VAL A 108 1.63 -8.58 -28.83
CA VAL A 108 2.13 -7.27 -28.41
C VAL A 108 2.87 -6.64 -29.58
N LEU A 109 2.34 -5.54 -30.10
CA LEU A 109 2.99 -4.73 -31.12
C LEU A 109 3.76 -3.62 -30.43
N SER A 110 5.08 -3.56 -30.61
CA SER A 110 5.95 -2.64 -29.87
C SER A 110 6.53 -1.55 -30.76
N SER A 111 6.84 -0.40 -30.22
CA SER A 111 7.48 0.71 -30.97
C SER A 111 8.49 1.40 -30.05
N PRO A 112 9.74 1.63 -30.49
CA PRO A 112 10.72 2.36 -29.70
C PRO A 112 10.25 3.81 -29.53
N VAL A 113 10.45 4.41 -28.36
CA VAL A 113 10.06 5.80 -28.12
C VAL A 113 11.27 6.65 -27.74
N ALA A 114 11.42 7.80 -28.40
CA ALA A 114 12.38 8.83 -28.03
C ALA A 114 11.64 9.91 -27.22
N LEU A 115 11.92 9.94 -25.92
CA LEU A 115 11.32 10.90 -24.99
C LEU A 115 12.12 12.22 -25.04
N GLY A 116 11.48 13.32 -25.43
CA GLY A 116 12.11 14.66 -25.43
C GLY A 116 12.17 15.29 -24.03
N PRO A 117 12.68 16.53 -23.89
CA PRO A 117 12.55 17.28 -22.64
C PRO A 117 11.09 17.72 -22.42
N TRP A 118 10.36 16.99 -21.59
CA TRP A 118 8.98 17.25 -21.23
C TRP A 118 8.87 18.51 -20.37
N ARG A 119 8.17 19.54 -20.85
CA ARG A 119 7.73 20.68 -20.02
C ARG A 119 6.34 20.39 -19.47
N ASP A 120 6.23 20.37 -18.14
CA ASP A 120 5.04 20.41 -17.28
C ASP A 120 3.76 19.66 -17.72
N GLY A 121 3.46 18.57 -17.00
CA GLY A 121 2.09 18.32 -16.53
C GLY A 121 1.17 17.37 -17.30
N ALA A 122 1.43 17.02 -18.56
CA ALA A 122 0.64 16.01 -19.28
C ALA A 122 1.55 15.07 -20.07
N ARG A 123 1.40 13.75 -19.84
CA ARG A 123 2.20 12.70 -20.51
C ARG A 123 1.29 11.63 -21.09
N MET A 124 0.32 12.05 -21.91
CA MET A 124 -0.62 11.11 -22.51
C MET A 124 -0.01 10.48 -23.76
N ALA A 125 -0.01 9.15 -23.79
CA ALA A 125 0.10 8.42 -25.04
C ALA A 125 -1.29 8.07 -25.53
N ARG A 126 -1.62 8.48 -26.75
CA ARG A 126 -2.82 8.05 -27.46
C ARG A 126 -2.38 7.23 -28.66
N VAL A 127 -3.11 6.15 -28.96
CA VAL A 127 -2.89 5.36 -30.17
C VAL A 127 -4.23 5.01 -30.78
N ASP A 128 -4.34 5.24 -32.08
CA ASP A 128 -5.44 4.71 -32.88
C ASP A 128 -4.95 3.40 -33.51
N VAL A 129 -5.50 2.27 -33.06
CA VAL A 129 -5.19 0.93 -33.58
C VAL A 129 -6.20 0.61 -34.65
N ARG A 130 -5.78 0.54 -35.92
CA ARG A 130 -6.63 0.11 -37.03
C ARG A 130 -6.31 -1.30 -37.42
N PHE A 131 -7.31 -2.17 -37.48
CA PHE A 131 -7.14 -3.59 -37.79
C PHE A 131 -8.34 -4.13 -38.55
N LEU A 132 -8.15 -5.29 -39.17
CA LEU A 132 -9.23 -6.09 -39.73
C LEU A 132 -9.26 -7.41 -38.95
N ALA A 133 -10.34 -7.65 -38.21
CA ALA A 133 -10.54 -8.88 -37.47
C ALA A 133 -11.38 -9.84 -38.30
N CYS A 134 -10.90 -11.06 -38.52
CA CYS A 134 -11.56 -12.05 -39.35
C CYS A 134 -11.82 -13.35 -38.59
N SER A 135 -13.01 -13.91 -38.82
CA SER A 135 -13.38 -15.29 -38.48
C SER A 135 -14.08 -15.90 -39.71
N ASN A 136 -15.40 -16.10 -39.67
CA ASN A 136 -16.22 -16.41 -40.86
C ASN A 136 -16.66 -15.13 -41.61
N VAL A 137 -16.38 -13.97 -41.03
CA VAL A 137 -16.60 -12.65 -41.61
C VAL A 137 -15.46 -11.74 -41.16
N CYS A 138 -15.10 -10.77 -42.01
CA CYS A 138 -14.09 -9.78 -41.70
C CYS A 138 -14.74 -8.45 -41.32
N VAL A 139 -14.40 -7.95 -40.14
CA VAL A 139 -14.94 -6.70 -39.58
C VAL A 139 -13.78 -5.72 -39.35
N PRO A 140 -13.77 -4.56 -40.04
CA PRO A 140 -12.78 -3.53 -39.76
C PRO A 140 -13.04 -2.90 -38.40
N GLY A 141 -12.01 -2.80 -37.58
CA GLY A 141 -12.06 -2.25 -36.23
C GLY A 141 -11.12 -1.07 -36.05
N THR A 142 -11.49 -0.15 -35.15
CA THR A 142 -10.59 0.89 -34.67
C THR A 142 -10.70 0.98 -33.16
N LEU A 143 -9.58 0.84 -32.45
CA LEU A 143 -9.49 1.04 -31.01
C LEU A 143 -8.72 2.32 -30.72
N ALA A 144 -9.37 3.28 -30.08
CA ALA A 144 -8.72 4.47 -29.55
C ALA A 144 -8.29 4.18 -28.10
N LEU A 145 -7.00 4.01 -27.88
CA LEU A 145 -6.45 3.73 -26.56
C LEU A 145 -5.70 4.96 -26.05
N SER A 146 -5.80 5.22 -24.76
CA SER A 146 -5.07 6.30 -24.10
C SER A 146 -4.48 5.83 -22.77
N ARG A 147 -3.22 6.18 -22.51
CA ARG A 147 -2.54 5.88 -21.26
C ARG A 147 -1.73 7.06 -20.78
N ASP A 148 -1.86 7.37 -19.50
CA ASP A 148 -0.95 8.29 -18.84
C ASP A 148 0.39 7.58 -18.60
N LEU A 149 1.45 8.12 -19.20
CA LEU A 149 2.83 7.65 -19.04
C LEU A 149 3.48 8.23 -17.78
N ALA A 150 2.87 9.22 -17.12
CA ALA A 150 3.42 9.86 -15.92
C ALA A 150 3.68 8.89 -14.76
N PRO A 151 2.81 7.92 -14.42
CA PRO A 151 3.06 6.96 -13.33
C PRO A 151 4.28 6.06 -13.60
N ALA A 152 4.48 5.65 -14.86
CA ALA A 152 5.57 4.77 -15.25
C ALA A 152 6.90 5.54 -15.44
N LEU A 153 6.82 6.82 -15.79
CA LEU A 153 7.98 7.70 -15.94
C LEU A 153 8.39 8.41 -14.63
N GLY A 154 7.53 8.43 -13.61
CA GLY A 154 7.66 9.31 -12.45
C GLY A 154 7.32 8.63 -11.13
N GLY A 155 8.25 7.83 -10.61
CA GLY A 155 8.22 7.25 -9.28
C GLY A 155 8.28 8.23 -8.09
N ALA A 156 8.29 9.54 -8.34
CA ALA A 156 8.11 10.60 -7.34
C ALA A 156 7.11 11.69 -7.79
N ALA A 157 6.50 11.53 -8.97
CA ALA A 157 5.66 12.56 -9.59
C ALA A 157 4.22 12.60 -9.04
N GLN A 158 3.81 11.59 -8.26
CA GLN A 158 2.45 11.50 -7.68
C GLN A 158 2.14 12.62 -6.66
N ALA A 159 3.14 13.41 -6.25
CA ALA A 159 2.95 14.61 -5.42
C ALA A 159 3.29 15.94 -6.12
N GLY A 160 3.74 15.93 -7.39
CA GLY A 160 4.29 17.15 -8.03
C GLY A 160 5.51 17.75 -7.30
N LEU A 161 6.11 17.01 -6.35
CA LEU A 161 7.21 17.48 -5.53
C LEU A 161 8.56 17.07 -6.17
N PRO A 162 9.53 17.99 -6.33
CA PRO A 162 10.85 17.65 -6.79
C PRO A 162 11.54 16.67 -5.82
N PHE A 163 12.27 15.68 -6.36
CA PHE A 163 12.90 14.59 -5.60
C PHE A 163 13.70 15.03 -4.34
N PRO A 164 14.47 16.14 -4.34
CA PRO A 164 15.12 16.65 -3.13
C PRO A 164 14.15 16.96 -1.97
N ARG A 165 12.92 17.41 -2.26
CA ARG A 165 11.89 17.62 -1.23
C ARG A 165 11.40 16.30 -0.66
N VAL A 166 11.27 15.26 -1.49
CA VAL A 166 10.94 13.90 -1.01
C VAL A 166 12.03 13.41 -0.05
N LEU A 167 13.31 13.62 -0.40
CA LEU A 167 14.43 13.28 0.47
C LEU A 167 14.44 14.09 1.78
N ALA A 168 14.12 15.38 1.72
CA ALA A 168 14.00 16.22 2.91
C ALA A 168 12.82 15.77 3.81
N LEU A 169 11.69 15.39 3.23
CA LEU A 169 10.55 14.83 3.96
C LEU A 169 10.87 13.45 4.55
N ALA A 170 11.62 12.61 3.84
CA ALA A 170 12.11 11.33 4.34
C ALA A 170 13.06 11.52 5.53
N LEU A 171 13.99 12.47 5.44
CA LEU A 171 14.88 12.85 6.54
C LEU A 171 14.09 13.36 7.75
N LEU A 172 13.11 14.25 7.52
CA LEU A 172 12.22 14.77 8.56
C LEU A 172 11.38 13.66 9.19
N GLY A 173 10.87 12.72 8.38
CA GLY A 173 10.15 11.53 8.83
C GLY A 173 11.03 10.68 9.73
N GLY A 174 12.28 10.42 9.34
CA GLY A 174 13.26 9.70 10.15
C GLY A 174 13.53 10.40 11.49
N LEU A 175 13.65 11.73 11.48
CA LEU A 175 13.79 12.51 12.71
C LEU A 175 12.54 12.37 13.60
N LEU A 176 11.35 12.43 13.02
CA LEU A 176 10.07 12.28 13.72
C LEU A 176 9.92 10.90 14.38
N LEU A 177 10.50 9.83 13.79
CA LEU A 177 10.50 8.49 14.40
C LEU A 177 11.15 8.46 15.80
N ASN A 178 12.04 9.40 16.12
CA ASN A 178 12.63 9.50 17.46
C ASN A 178 11.62 9.97 18.53
N LEU A 179 10.53 10.64 18.13
CA LEU A 179 9.47 11.10 19.04
C LEU A 179 8.43 10.01 19.34
N MET A 180 8.52 8.85 18.67
CA MET A 180 7.58 7.77 18.88
C MET A 180 7.81 7.05 20.22
N PRO A 181 6.74 6.67 20.94
CA PRO A 181 6.84 6.13 22.29
C PRO A 181 7.66 4.83 22.38
N CYS A 182 7.79 4.06 21.30
CA CYS A 182 8.54 2.80 21.29
C CYS A 182 10.05 2.95 21.04
N VAL A 183 10.48 4.07 20.46
CA VAL A 183 11.89 4.30 20.12
C VAL A 183 12.58 5.10 21.21
N LEU A 184 11.85 6.02 21.83
CA LEU A 184 12.35 6.94 22.85
C LEU A 184 13.00 6.23 24.06
N PRO A 185 12.49 5.09 24.58
CA PRO A 185 13.10 4.40 25.71
C PRO A 185 14.53 3.89 25.40
N VAL A 186 14.73 3.28 24.23
CA VAL A 186 16.04 2.74 23.81
C VAL A 186 17.02 3.89 23.53
N LEU A 187 16.54 4.93 22.83
CA LEU A 187 17.35 6.12 22.54
C LEU A 187 17.78 6.84 23.81
N ALA A 188 16.87 7.01 24.78
CA ALA A 188 17.18 7.64 26.05
C ALA A 188 18.29 6.86 26.77
N LEU A 189 18.11 5.56 26.98
CA LEU A 189 19.12 4.71 27.63
C LEU A 189 20.48 4.77 26.94
N LYS A 190 20.50 4.72 25.60
CA LYS A 190 21.75 4.80 24.82
C LYS A 190 22.39 6.18 24.88
N ALA A 191 21.61 7.26 24.83
CA ALA A 191 22.11 8.62 24.94
C ALA A 191 22.78 8.87 26.29
N PHE A 192 22.23 8.32 27.38
CA PHE A 192 22.86 8.38 28.70
C PHE A 192 24.12 7.51 28.79
N ALA A 193 24.10 6.30 28.23
CA ALA A 193 25.31 5.47 28.15
C ALA A 193 26.44 6.18 27.38
N LEU A 194 26.12 6.89 26.29
CA LEU A 194 27.07 7.73 25.54
C LEU A 194 27.55 8.94 26.36
N ALA A 195 26.66 9.58 27.14
CA ALA A 195 27.01 10.69 28.01
C ALA A 195 27.95 10.26 29.15
N ASP A 196 27.76 9.08 29.72
CA ASP A 196 28.65 8.49 30.74
C ASP A 196 30.02 8.10 30.15
N LEU A 197 30.04 7.68 28.88
CA LEU A 197 31.28 7.40 28.13
C LEU A 197 32.03 8.67 27.67
N ALA A 198 31.40 9.85 27.70
CA ALA A 198 32.03 11.11 27.30
C ALA A 198 33.28 11.48 28.12
N GLY A 199 33.46 10.86 29.30
CA GLY A 199 34.67 10.96 30.12
C GLY A 199 35.83 10.05 29.71
N ARG A 200 35.62 9.05 28.84
CA ARG A 200 36.63 7.99 28.52
C ARG A 200 37.42 8.19 27.22
N GLY A 201 37.11 9.23 26.43
CA GLY A 201 37.91 9.68 25.29
C GLY A 201 37.12 9.79 23.98
N ARG A 202 37.42 10.83 23.17
CA ARG A 202 36.65 11.20 21.97
C ARG A 202 36.59 10.10 20.91
N ARG A 203 37.66 9.31 20.74
CA ARG A 203 37.70 8.20 19.76
C ARG A 203 36.73 7.08 20.11
N GLU A 204 36.58 6.77 21.38
CA GLU A 204 35.68 5.69 21.84
C GLU A 204 34.23 6.10 21.64
N VAL A 205 33.87 7.34 22.02
CA VAL A 205 32.52 7.90 21.78
C VAL A 205 32.15 7.92 20.30
N LEU A 206 33.08 8.33 19.42
CA LEU A 206 32.86 8.33 17.97
C LEU A 206 32.72 6.91 17.40
N ALA A 207 33.50 5.93 17.89
CA ALA A 207 33.37 4.54 17.47
C ALA A 207 32.01 3.93 17.87
N HIS A 208 31.53 4.24 19.07
CA HIS A 208 30.20 3.84 19.53
C HIS A 208 29.08 4.50 18.72
N GLY A 209 29.19 5.81 18.46
CA GLY A 209 28.25 6.54 17.61
C GLY A 209 28.21 5.98 16.19
N ALA A 210 29.38 5.80 15.56
CA ALA A 210 29.49 5.25 14.20
C ALA A 210 28.93 3.82 14.10
N GLY A 211 29.17 2.97 15.11
CA GLY A 211 28.58 1.64 15.19
C GLY A 211 27.05 1.68 15.18
N TYR A 212 26.45 2.56 15.99
CA TYR A 212 25.00 2.74 16.02
C TYR A 212 24.44 3.24 14.68
N VAL A 213 25.05 4.28 14.09
CA VAL A 213 24.64 4.80 12.77
C VAL A 213 24.73 3.72 11.69
N ALA A 214 25.82 2.95 11.68
CA ALA A 214 26.01 1.85 10.74
C ALA A 214 24.91 0.78 10.91
N GLY A 215 24.56 0.41 12.15
CA GLY A 215 23.48 -0.54 12.43
C GLY A 215 22.13 -0.07 11.87
N VAL A 216 21.77 1.20 12.10
CA VAL A 216 20.53 1.78 11.58
C VAL A 216 20.52 1.80 10.04
N LEU A 217 21.61 2.26 9.41
CA LEU A 217 21.69 2.36 7.95
C LEU A 217 21.66 0.99 7.28
N VAL A 218 22.41 0.01 7.79
CA VAL A 218 22.40 -1.36 7.25
C VAL A 218 21.00 -1.96 7.36
N SER A 219 20.31 -1.76 8.49
CA SER A 219 18.95 -2.28 8.69
C SER A 219 17.94 -1.63 7.74
N MET A 220 18.00 -0.31 7.57
CA MET A 220 17.12 0.43 6.65
C MET A 220 17.36 0.04 5.19
N LEU A 221 18.61 -0.11 4.77
CA LEU A 221 18.95 -0.54 3.42
C LEU A 221 18.57 -2.01 3.19
N ALA A 222 18.74 -2.88 4.17
CA ALA A 222 18.27 -4.26 4.09
C ALA A 222 16.75 -4.32 3.91
N LEU A 223 15.99 -3.51 4.66
CA LEU A 223 14.54 -3.40 4.49
C LEU A 223 14.17 -2.89 3.09
N ALA A 224 14.89 -1.89 2.57
CA ALA A 224 14.70 -1.38 1.21
C ALA A 224 14.94 -2.46 0.15
N LEU A 225 16.00 -3.28 0.32
CA LEU A 225 16.30 -4.40 -0.58
C LEU A 225 15.22 -5.47 -0.54
N VAL A 226 14.69 -5.80 0.65
CA VAL A 226 13.55 -6.71 0.78
C VAL A 226 12.33 -6.18 0.03
N VAL A 227 12.03 -4.89 0.17
CA VAL A 227 10.92 -4.23 -0.56
C VAL A 227 11.12 -4.30 -2.07
N ILE A 228 12.34 -4.01 -2.56
CA ILE A 228 12.67 -4.08 -3.99
C ILE A 228 12.54 -5.52 -4.51
N ALA A 229 13.02 -6.50 -3.76
CA ALA A 229 12.92 -7.91 -4.12
C ALA A 229 11.47 -8.41 -4.19
N LEU A 230 10.63 -8.03 -3.23
CA LEU A 230 9.20 -8.39 -3.22
C LEU A 230 8.46 -7.77 -4.41
N ARG A 231 8.81 -6.55 -4.80
CA ARG A 231 8.25 -5.90 -5.99
C ARG A 231 8.68 -6.60 -7.28
N ALA A 232 9.95 -7.01 -7.38
CA ALA A 232 10.45 -7.76 -8.54
C ALA A 232 9.71 -9.10 -8.72
N GLY A 233 9.24 -9.70 -7.63
CA GLY A 233 8.38 -10.90 -7.66
C GLY A 233 6.91 -10.65 -8.03
N GLY A 234 6.53 -9.44 -8.42
CA GLY A 234 5.15 -9.10 -8.81
C GLY A 234 4.15 -9.02 -7.65
N THR A 235 4.62 -9.13 -6.40
CA THR A 235 3.75 -9.04 -5.23
C THR A 235 3.51 -7.58 -4.86
N ALA A 236 2.29 -7.08 -5.11
CA ALA A 236 1.85 -5.77 -4.64
C ALA A 236 1.60 -5.83 -3.13
N VAL A 237 2.66 -5.70 -2.35
CA VAL A 237 2.57 -5.71 -0.88
C VAL A 237 2.21 -4.30 -0.41
N GLY A 238 0.95 -4.12 -0.01
CA GLY A 238 0.47 -2.87 0.56
C GLY A 238 1.08 -2.58 1.93
N TRP A 239 1.66 -1.39 2.14
CA TRP A 239 2.11 -1.00 3.47
C TRP A 239 0.93 -0.98 4.45
N GLY A 240 0.99 -1.78 5.51
CA GLY A 240 -0.10 -1.95 6.47
C GLY A 240 -0.87 -3.27 6.36
N PHE A 241 -0.60 -4.12 5.35
CA PHE A 241 -1.20 -5.46 5.23
C PHE A 241 -1.04 -6.32 6.51
N GLN A 242 0.03 -6.07 7.27
CA GLN A 242 0.34 -6.72 8.53
C GLN A 242 -0.77 -6.49 9.56
N PHE A 243 -1.41 -5.32 9.59
CA PHE A 243 -2.50 -5.02 10.52
C PHE A 243 -3.79 -5.77 10.20
N GLN A 244 -3.95 -6.33 9.01
CA GLN A 244 -5.12 -7.13 8.66
C GLN A 244 -5.00 -8.57 9.15
N GLU A 245 -3.79 -9.00 9.52
CA GLU A 245 -3.52 -10.31 10.09
C GLU A 245 -3.66 -10.24 11.62
N PRO A 246 -4.68 -10.86 12.26
CA PRO A 246 -4.94 -10.67 13.69
C PRO A 246 -3.78 -11.03 14.62
N ALA A 247 -2.92 -11.97 14.20
CA ALA A 247 -1.74 -12.36 14.97
C ALA A 247 -0.73 -11.23 15.15
N TYR A 248 -0.60 -10.33 14.16
CA TYR A 248 0.38 -9.26 14.17
C TYR A 248 0.10 -8.17 15.22
N PRO A 249 -1.06 -7.48 15.25
CA PRO A 249 -1.35 -6.47 16.27
C PRO A 249 -1.36 -7.07 17.68
N LEU A 250 -1.76 -8.33 17.84
CA LEU A 250 -1.72 -9.04 19.11
C LEU A 250 -0.28 -9.26 19.61
N ALA A 251 0.60 -9.75 18.75
CA ALA A 251 2.01 -9.99 19.08
C ALA A 251 2.74 -8.68 19.41
N VAL A 252 2.51 -7.63 18.63
CA VAL A 252 3.09 -6.31 18.87
C VAL A 252 2.54 -5.71 20.17
N ALA A 253 1.23 -5.79 20.44
CA ALA A 253 0.67 -5.33 21.70
C ALA A 253 1.31 -6.03 22.91
N GLY A 254 1.52 -7.36 22.84
CA GLY A 254 2.22 -8.12 23.87
C GLY A 254 3.65 -7.64 24.10
N LEU A 255 4.40 -7.40 23.03
CA LEU A 255 5.75 -6.83 23.10
C LEU A 255 5.75 -5.45 23.78
N LEU A 256 4.80 -4.57 23.44
CA LEU A 256 4.69 -3.25 24.06
C LEU A 256 4.33 -3.33 25.54
N VAL A 257 3.48 -4.27 25.95
CA VAL A 257 3.17 -4.53 27.37
C VAL A 257 4.42 -4.98 28.12
N VAL A 258 5.19 -5.92 27.57
CA VAL A 258 6.45 -6.40 28.19
C VAL A 258 7.44 -5.25 28.34
N LEU A 259 7.62 -4.43 27.30
CA LEU A 259 8.51 -3.27 27.35
C LEU A 259 8.04 -2.22 28.37
N ALA A 260 6.73 -1.95 28.45
CA ALA A 260 6.16 -1.05 29.44
C ALA A 260 6.42 -1.52 30.88
N LEU A 261 6.24 -2.82 31.14
CA LEU A 261 6.51 -3.44 32.44
C LEU A 261 8.01 -3.37 32.80
N ASN A 262 8.90 -3.54 31.82
CA ASN A 262 10.33 -3.32 32.03
C ASN A 262 10.63 -1.85 32.41
N LEU A 263 9.97 -0.87 31.78
CA LEU A 263 10.14 0.55 32.14
C LEU A 263 9.58 0.91 33.52
N PHE A 264 8.53 0.23 33.97
CA PHE A 264 8.03 0.34 35.34
C PHE A 264 8.93 -0.32 36.38
N GLY A 265 9.98 -1.05 35.95
CA GLY A 265 10.87 -1.77 36.86
C GLY A 265 10.24 -3.02 37.46
N VAL A 266 9.18 -3.55 36.85
CA VAL A 266 8.52 -4.79 37.29
C VAL A 266 9.49 -5.97 37.19
N PHE A 267 10.35 -5.97 36.15
CA PHE A 267 11.48 -6.87 36.00
C PHE A 267 12.63 -6.14 35.32
N GLU A 268 13.87 -6.54 35.61
CA GLU A 268 15.05 -5.99 34.96
C GLU A 268 15.62 -7.00 33.97
N VAL A 269 15.76 -6.62 32.70
CA VAL A 269 16.49 -7.44 31.72
C VAL A 269 17.99 -7.31 32.00
N ALA A 270 18.46 -8.03 33.02
CA ALA A 270 19.89 -8.30 33.15
C ALA A 270 20.25 -9.36 32.10
N ALA A 271 21.09 -9.00 31.13
CA ALA A 271 21.59 -9.96 30.15
C ALA A 271 22.12 -11.20 30.91
N PRO A 272 21.69 -12.42 30.56
CA PRO A 272 22.15 -13.61 31.28
C PRO A 272 23.67 -13.67 31.17
N ALA A 273 24.34 -13.96 32.29
CA ALA A 273 25.80 -13.91 32.39
C ALA A 273 26.54 -14.72 31.29
N GLY A 274 25.89 -15.74 30.72
CA GLY A 274 26.40 -16.53 29.59
C GLY A 274 26.24 -15.91 28.18
N LEU A 275 25.32 -14.96 27.97
CA LEU A 275 25.28 -14.12 26.75
C LEU A 275 26.07 -12.82 26.95
N ALA A 276 26.26 -12.39 28.20
CA ALA A 276 27.18 -11.31 28.53
C ALA A 276 28.63 -11.66 28.17
N SER A 277 29.05 -12.94 28.17
CA SER A 277 30.39 -13.35 27.72
C SER A 277 30.54 -13.38 26.20
N VAL A 278 29.49 -13.75 25.45
CA VAL A 278 29.45 -13.65 23.98
C VAL A 278 29.41 -12.18 23.53
N GLY A 279 28.80 -11.30 24.34
CA GLY A 279 28.85 -9.84 24.18
C GLY A 279 30.08 -9.16 24.81
N ALA A 280 30.80 -9.81 25.72
CA ALA A 280 32.03 -9.26 26.35
C ALA A 280 33.26 -9.43 25.46
N GLY A 281 33.26 -10.41 24.54
CA GLY A 281 34.24 -10.51 23.47
C GLY A 281 33.98 -9.52 22.30
N ALA A 282 32.77 -8.98 22.23
CA ALA A 282 32.35 -8.02 21.21
C ALA A 282 32.71 -6.59 21.68
N ALA A 283 33.95 -6.16 21.43
CA ALA A 283 34.42 -4.82 21.78
C ALA A 283 33.47 -3.71 21.27
N GLY A 284 33.28 -2.68 22.12
CA GLY A 284 32.36 -1.54 22.11
C GLY A 284 31.52 -1.20 20.86
N ALA A 285 32.13 -1.16 19.66
CA ALA A 285 31.45 -0.77 18.43
C ALA A 285 30.43 -1.82 17.93
N SER A 286 30.75 -3.10 18.07
CA SER A 286 29.88 -4.23 17.65
C SER A 286 28.57 -4.30 18.43
N ARG A 287 28.61 -4.05 19.75
CA ARG A 287 27.41 -3.89 20.58
C ARG A 287 26.56 -2.70 20.16
N SER A 288 27.20 -1.59 19.79
CA SER A 288 26.49 -0.39 19.35
C SER A 288 25.82 -0.56 17.99
N PHE A 289 26.40 -1.38 17.12
CA PHE A 289 25.77 -1.81 15.87
C PHE A 289 24.48 -2.62 16.12
N LEU A 290 24.51 -3.58 17.05
CA LEU A 290 23.32 -4.35 17.44
C LEU A 290 22.23 -3.47 18.05
N ASP A 291 22.60 -2.48 18.87
CA ASP A 291 21.65 -1.50 19.40
C ASP A 291 20.94 -0.73 18.28
N GLY A 292 21.65 -0.42 17.17
CA GLY A 292 21.07 0.21 15.98
C GLY A 292 20.08 -0.69 15.24
N LEU A 293 20.38 -1.99 15.11
CA LEU A 293 19.46 -2.97 14.52
C LEU A 293 18.20 -3.15 15.37
N LEU A 294 18.36 -3.26 16.70
CA LEU A 294 17.25 -3.34 17.64
C LEU A 294 16.38 -2.08 17.59
N ALA A 295 16.98 -0.89 17.48
CA ALA A 295 16.24 0.36 17.36
C ALA A 295 15.34 0.37 16.11
N VAL A 296 15.84 -0.08 14.96
CA VAL A 296 15.04 -0.19 13.73
C VAL A 296 13.93 -1.23 13.86
N ALA A 297 14.25 -2.41 14.41
CA ALA A 297 13.29 -3.49 14.60
C ALA A 297 12.13 -3.07 15.53
N LEU A 298 12.43 -2.34 16.61
CA LEU A 298 11.43 -1.84 17.56
C LEU A 298 10.67 -0.60 17.05
N ALA A 299 11.28 0.20 16.18
CA ALA A 299 10.61 1.35 15.55
C ALA A 299 9.56 0.93 14.52
N THR A 300 9.77 -0.18 13.83
CA THR A 300 8.93 -0.61 12.69
C THR A 300 7.43 -0.79 13.05
N PRO A 301 7.06 -1.44 14.17
CA PRO A 301 5.65 -1.69 14.48
C PRO A 301 4.85 -0.44 14.85
N CYS A 302 5.46 0.51 15.55
CA CYS A 302 4.79 1.75 15.96
C CYS A 302 4.76 2.82 14.88
N SER A 303 5.66 2.72 13.89
CA SER A 303 5.81 3.67 12.79
C SER A 303 4.98 3.32 11.57
N ALA A 304 4.52 2.08 11.44
CA ALA A 304 3.75 1.62 10.30
C ALA A 304 2.49 2.49 9.98
N PRO A 305 1.70 3.00 10.96
CA PRO A 305 0.57 3.89 10.67
C PRO A 305 0.97 5.27 10.13
N PHE A 306 2.19 5.71 10.41
CA PHE A 306 2.68 7.06 10.07
C PHE A 306 3.56 7.07 8.81
N LEU A 307 4.28 5.97 8.57
CA LEU A 307 5.14 5.80 7.40
C LEU A 307 4.37 5.39 6.14
N GLY A 308 3.05 5.13 6.22
CA GLY A 308 2.26 4.64 5.09
C GLY A 308 2.36 5.49 3.82
N THR A 309 2.35 6.82 3.95
CA THR A 309 2.48 7.73 2.80
C THR A 309 3.90 7.78 2.24
N ALA A 310 4.92 7.87 3.11
CA ALA A 310 6.32 7.91 2.71
C ALA A 310 6.76 6.60 2.04
N VAL A 311 6.33 5.46 2.59
CA VAL A 311 6.65 4.14 2.04
C VAL A 311 5.77 3.83 0.83
N GLY A 312 4.52 4.33 0.78
CA GLY A 312 3.66 4.27 -0.40
C GLY A 312 4.31 4.91 -1.63
N VAL A 313 4.89 6.11 -1.48
CA VAL A 313 5.70 6.73 -2.54
C VAL A 313 6.91 5.86 -2.88
N ALA A 314 7.63 5.34 -1.89
CA ALA A 314 8.81 4.50 -2.11
C ALA A 314 8.50 3.20 -2.89
N PHE A 315 7.29 2.66 -2.78
CA PHE A 315 6.82 1.51 -3.57
C PHE A 315 6.60 1.84 -5.05
N ALA A 316 6.16 3.06 -5.35
CA ALA A 316 6.00 3.56 -6.71
C ALA A 316 7.33 4.06 -7.34
N SER A 317 8.34 4.35 -6.50
CA SER A 317 9.65 4.86 -6.90
C SER A 317 10.55 3.84 -7.61
N ARG A 318 11.54 4.28 -8.39
CA ARG A 318 12.54 3.37 -8.99
C ARG A 318 13.45 2.79 -7.89
N ALA A 319 14.07 1.63 -8.11
CA ALA A 319 14.98 1.00 -7.14
C ALA A 319 16.04 1.95 -6.51
N PRO A 320 16.76 2.80 -7.27
CA PRO A 320 17.71 3.75 -6.66
C PRO A 320 17.03 4.85 -5.82
N GLU A 321 15.82 5.26 -6.18
CA GLU A 321 15.03 6.24 -5.45
C GLU A 321 14.52 5.64 -4.13
N THR A 322 14.03 4.40 -4.15
CA THR A 322 13.65 3.65 -2.93
C THR A 322 14.83 3.54 -1.97
N LEU A 323 16.02 3.15 -2.45
CA LEU A 323 17.24 3.09 -1.63
C LEU A 323 17.59 4.46 -1.02
N ALA A 324 17.49 5.53 -1.80
CA ALA A 324 17.77 6.90 -1.32
C ALA A 324 16.76 7.36 -0.26
N ILE A 325 15.47 7.03 -0.39
CA ILE A 325 14.42 7.34 0.59
C ILE A 325 14.69 6.62 1.91
N PHE A 326 14.95 5.31 1.87
CA PHE A 326 15.26 4.52 3.07
C PHE A 326 16.59 4.95 3.73
N ALA A 327 17.59 5.32 2.93
CA ALA A 327 18.81 5.91 3.45
C ALA A 327 18.54 7.24 4.17
N ALA A 328 17.75 8.14 3.57
CA ALA A 328 17.39 9.41 4.19
C ALA A 328 16.58 9.22 5.50
N LEU A 329 15.63 8.28 5.52
CA LEU A 329 14.92 7.87 6.73
C LEU A 329 15.88 7.36 7.82
N GLY A 330 16.82 6.49 7.46
CA GLY A 330 17.83 5.95 8.37
C GLY A 330 18.78 7.02 8.91
N ILE A 331 19.21 7.96 8.05
CA ILE A 331 20.01 9.12 8.47
C ILE A 331 19.22 9.98 9.46
N GLY A 332 17.94 10.25 9.18
CA GLY A 332 17.06 11.02 10.06
C GLY A 332 16.87 10.37 11.43
N LEU A 333 16.69 9.04 11.46
CA LEU A 333 16.57 8.26 12.69
C LEU A 333 17.89 8.27 13.49
N ALA A 334 19.03 8.16 12.81
CA ALA A 334 20.35 8.15 13.43
C ALA A 334 20.85 9.54 13.87
N LEU A 335 20.29 10.61 13.29
CA LEU A 335 20.79 11.99 13.41
C LEU A 335 20.93 12.47 14.86
N PRO A 336 19.95 12.30 15.78
CA PRO A 336 20.08 12.84 17.13
C PRO A 336 21.26 12.24 17.91
N LEU A 337 21.46 10.92 17.81
CA LEU A 337 22.58 10.24 18.48
C LEU A 337 23.92 10.51 17.78
N ALA A 338 23.92 10.62 16.45
CA ALA A 338 25.11 11.02 15.69
C ALA A 338 25.59 12.42 16.09
N LEU A 339 24.66 13.38 16.26
CA LEU A 339 24.98 14.73 16.71
C LEU A 339 25.58 14.75 18.12
N VAL A 340 25.02 13.98 19.06
CA VAL A 340 25.57 13.86 20.42
C VAL A 340 26.98 13.25 20.42
N ALA A 341 27.24 12.27 19.54
CA ALA A 341 28.57 11.66 19.41
C ALA A 341 29.60 12.59 18.75
N LEU A 342 29.20 13.38 17.75
CA LEU A 342 30.07 14.33 17.04
C LEU A 342 30.39 15.58 17.87
N ALA A 343 29.41 16.07 18.63
CA ALA A 343 29.49 17.29 19.44
C ALA A 343 29.31 16.96 20.92
N PRO A 344 30.37 16.53 21.65
CA PRO A 344 30.26 16.20 23.08
C PRO A 344 29.86 17.39 23.97
N GLY A 345 29.94 18.63 23.47
CA GLY A 345 29.37 19.79 24.14
C GLY A 345 27.84 19.73 24.26
N LEU A 346 27.16 19.06 23.33
CA LEU A 346 25.72 18.84 23.35
C LEU A 346 25.31 17.81 24.41
N ALA A 347 26.21 16.89 24.77
CA ALA A 347 26.01 15.95 25.87
C ALA A 347 25.91 16.66 27.23
N ARG A 348 26.42 17.90 27.37
CA ARG A 348 26.26 18.71 28.59
C ARG A 348 24.83 19.22 28.79
N PHE A 349 24.03 19.28 27.72
CA PHE A 349 22.60 19.63 27.81
C PHE A 349 21.74 18.44 28.24
N LEU A 350 22.25 17.20 28.19
CA LEU A 350 21.51 16.06 28.70
C LEU A 350 21.51 16.10 30.23
N PRO A 351 20.33 16.06 30.89
CA PRO A 351 20.24 16.01 32.33
C PRO A 351 20.87 14.70 32.84
N ARG A 352 21.56 14.74 33.98
CA ARG A 352 22.11 13.52 34.58
C ARG A 352 21.00 12.51 34.91
N SER A 353 21.34 11.22 34.87
CA SER A 353 20.47 10.09 35.26
C SER A 353 20.08 10.16 36.74
N GLY A 354 19.09 11.00 37.04
CA GLY A 354 18.54 11.19 38.38
C GLY A 354 17.04 10.90 38.46
N ALA A 355 16.37 11.44 39.48
CA ALA A 355 14.94 11.20 39.73
C ALA A 355 14.00 11.57 38.56
N TRP A 356 14.38 12.53 37.73
CA TRP A 356 13.62 12.89 36.53
C TRP A 356 13.54 11.73 35.52
N MET A 357 14.61 10.96 35.34
CA MET A 357 14.63 9.80 34.43
C MET A 357 13.65 8.72 34.91
N ALA A 358 13.53 8.52 36.22
CA ALA A 358 12.54 7.59 36.76
C ALA A 358 11.11 8.01 36.40
N ARG A 359 10.79 9.31 36.49
CA ARG A 359 9.47 9.83 36.07
C ARG A 359 9.26 9.69 34.56
N LEU A 360 10.28 9.99 33.75
CA LEU A 360 10.20 9.84 32.30
C LEU A 360 9.93 8.39 31.89
N ARG A 361 10.61 7.41 32.51
CA ARG A 361 10.35 5.97 32.25
C ARG A 361 8.89 5.59 32.52
N VAL A 362 8.31 6.07 33.61
CA VAL A 362 6.90 5.82 33.95
C VAL A 362 5.97 6.45 32.91
N VAL A 363 6.19 7.70 32.53
CA VAL A 363 5.40 8.38 31.48
C VAL A 363 5.47 7.62 30.14
N LEU A 364 6.66 7.17 29.75
CA LEU A 364 6.85 6.37 28.53
C LEU A 364 6.20 4.99 28.63
N GLY A 365 6.25 4.34 29.80
CA GLY A 365 5.52 3.09 30.05
C GLY A 365 4.02 3.24 29.80
N PHE A 366 3.40 4.31 30.28
CA PHE A 366 1.97 4.60 29.99
C PHE A 366 1.72 4.93 28.51
N ALA A 367 2.64 5.60 27.84
CA ALA A 367 2.54 5.85 26.40
C ALA A 367 2.56 4.54 25.59
N LEU A 368 3.44 3.59 25.95
CA LEU A 368 3.48 2.24 25.36
C LEU A 368 2.19 1.47 25.59
N LEU A 369 1.65 1.49 26.82
CA LEU A 369 0.36 0.86 27.13
C LEU A 369 -0.79 1.48 26.33
N SER A 370 -0.76 2.79 26.09
CA SER A 370 -1.75 3.47 25.27
C SER A 370 -1.70 2.99 23.81
N SER A 371 -0.50 2.82 23.25
CA SER A 371 -0.31 2.22 21.93
C SER A 371 -0.76 0.75 21.89
N ALA A 372 -0.48 -0.04 22.93
CA ALA A 372 -0.96 -1.43 23.03
C ALA A 372 -2.49 -1.50 23.08
N ALA A 373 -3.15 -0.61 23.82
CA ALA A 373 -4.60 -0.51 23.88
C ALA A 373 -5.21 -0.18 22.50
N TRP A 374 -4.58 0.72 21.76
CA TRP A 374 -5.00 1.04 20.38
C TRP A 374 -4.86 -0.17 19.43
N LEU A 375 -3.77 -0.93 19.52
CA LEU A 375 -3.59 -2.17 18.73
C LEU A 375 -4.61 -3.25 19.10
N LEU A 376 -4.93 -3.40 20.39
CA LEU A 376 -5.98 -4.32 20.84
C LEU A 376 -7.36 -3.88 20.34
N TRP A 377 -7.63 -2.58 20.28
CA TRP A 377 -8.85 -2.06 19.65
C TRP A 377 -8.93 -2.46 18.17
N ILE A 378 -7.84 -2.30 17.39
CA ILE A 378 -7.78 -2.78 15.99
C ILE A 378 -8.02 -4.29 15.92
N PHE A 379 -7.36 -5.07 16.79
CA PHE A 379 -7.56 -6.52 16.87
C PHE A 379 -9.03 -6.89 17.13
N GLY A 380 -9.71 -6.17 18.02
CA GLY A 380 -11.14 -6.34 18.27
C GLY A 380 -12.02 -6.01 17.05
N ARG A 381 -11.63 -5.05 16.22
CA ARG A 381 -12.31 -4.76 14.94
C ARG A 381 -12.15 -5.88 13.91
N LEU A 382 -11.03 -6.61 13.96
CA LEU A 382 -10.74 -7.72 13.04
C LEU A 382 -11.39 -9.04 13.48
N SER A 383 -11.31 -9.33 14.78
CA SER A 383 -11.62 -10.66 15.34
C SER A 383 -12.90 -10.70 16.19
N GLY A 384 -13.51 -9.54 16.46
CA GLY A 384 -14.70 -9.43 17.32
C GLY A 384 -14.39 -9.26 18.81
N VAL A 385 -15.46 -9.06 19.58
CA VAL A 385 -15.38 -8.72 21.01
C VAL A 385 -14.94 -9.88 21.89
N ASP A 386 -15.31 -11.13 21.54
CA ASP A 386 -14.92 -12.32 22.31
C ASP A 386 -13.42 -12.60 22.18
N ALA A 387 -12.88 -12.46 20.97
CA ALA A 387 -11.45 -12.54 20.73
C ALA A 387 -10.70 -11.43 21.48
N LEU A 388 -11.23 -10.20 21.48
CA LEU A 388 -10.65 -9.09 22.26
C LEU A 388 -10.61 -9.40 23.76
N ALA A 389 -11.68 -9.97 24.33
CA ALA A 389 -11.71 -10.37 25.73
C ALA A 389 -10.63 -11.44 26.04
N ALA A 390 -10.47 -12.44 25.14
CA ALA A 390 -9.42 -13.44 25.26
C ALA A 390 -8.01 -12.81 25.18
N ALA A 391 -7.80 -11.88 24.24
CA ALA A 391 -6.54 -11.15 24.09
C ALA A 391 -6.19 -10.33 25.34
N LEU A 392 -7.17 -9.62 25.94
CA LEU A 392 -6.99 -8.91 27.20
C LEU A 392 -6.61 -9.87 28.34
N GLY A 393 -7.25 -11.04 28.43
CA GLY A 393 -6.87 -12.11 29.35
C GLY A 393 -5.41 -12.55 29.18
N CYS A 394 -4.96 -12.70 27.92
CA CYS A 394 -3.57 -13.00 27.61
C CYS A 394 -2.61 -11.89 28.07
N MET A 395 -2.97 -10.62 27.89
CA MET A 395 -2.15 -9.49 28.36
C MET A 395 -2.05 -9.44 29.88
N VAL A 396 -3.13 -9.78 30.60
CA VAL A 396 -3.11 -9.89 32.07
C VAL A 396 -2.22 -11.06 32.50
N ALA A 397 -2.33 -12.22 31.87
CA ALA A 397 -1.49 -13.38 32.15
C ALA A 397 0.00 -13.08 31.88
N LEU A 398 0.30 -12.39 30.79
CA LEU A 398 1.63 -11.94 30.43
C LEU A 398 2.20 -10.95 31.46
N ALA A 399 1.39 -9.99 31.90
CA ALA A 399 1.79 -9.03 32.93
C ALA A 399 2.04 -9.70 34.28
N PHE A 400 1.20 -10.66 34.66
CA PHE A 400 1.38 -11.47 35.86
C PHE A 400 2.66 -12.31 35.78
N ALA A 401 2.90 -12.97 34.65
CA ALA A 401 4.12 -13.75 34.40
C ALA A 401 5.39 -12.88 34.51
N ALA A 402 5.37 -11.68 33.92
CA ALA A 402 6.47 -10.73 34.01
C ALA A 402 6.71 -10.25 35.46
N TRP A 403 5.64 -10.02 36.22
CA TRP A 403 5.74 -9.67 37.64
C TRP A 403 6.32 -10.80 38.50
N VAL A 404 5.85 -12.04 38.30
CA VAL A 404 6.43 -13.23 38.97
C VAL A 404 7.90 -13.38 38.63
N PHE A 405 8.27 -13.21 37.36
CA PHE A 405 9.66 -13.26 36.92
C PHE A 405 10.53 -12.21 37.62
N GLY A 406 10.07 -10.97 37.72
CA GLY A 406 10.77 -9.90 38.43
C GLY A 406 10.87 -10.12 39.94
N ALA A 407 9.81 -10.63 40.58
CA ALA A 407 9.83 -10.98 41.99
C ALA A 407 10.85 -12.10 42.30
N LEU A 408 10.97 -13.09 41.41
CA LEU A 408 11.94 -14.18 41.54
C LEU A 408 13.37 -13.73 41.22
N GLN A 409 13.56 -12.69 40.41
CA GLN A 409 14.88 -12.10 40.13
C GLN A 409 15.49 -11.42 41.36
N GLN A 410 14.65 -10.86 42.24
CA GLN A 410 15.06 -10.25 43.50
C GLN A 410 15.24 -11.26 44.63
N SER A 411 14.87 -12.53 44.42
CA SER A 411 15.02 -13.60 45.40
C SER A 411 16.38 -14.29 45.26
N GLU A 412 17.17 -14.29 46.35
CA GLU A 412 18.48 -14.96 46.48
C GLU A 412 18.43 -16.48 46.25
N ARG A 413 17.25 -17.10 46.29
CA ARG A 413 17.08 -18.55 46.12
C ARG A 413 16.80 -18.89 44.66
N GLY A 414 17.77 -19.53 44.01
CA GLY A 414 17.78 -19.90 42.58
C GLY A 414 16.55 -20.64 42.06
N GLY A 415 15.50 -19.90 41.74
CA GLY A 415 14.25 -20.38 41.13
C GLY A 415 14.08 -20.01 39.65
N ARG A 416 15.17 -19.61 38.95
CA ARG A 416 15.12 -19.09 37.58
C ARG A 416 14.47 -20.06 36.57
N GLY A 417 14.64 -21.37 36.76
CA GLY A 417 14.03 -22.41 35.91
C GLY A 417 12.53 -22.63 36.16
N LEU A 418 12.08 -22.47 37.41
CA LEU A 418 10.67 -22.61 37.78
C LEU A 418 9.85 -21.39 37.32
N ALA A 419 10.46 -20.20 37.34
CA ALA A 419 9.90 -18.97 36.78
C ALA A 419 9.61 -19.10 35.28
N LEU A 420 10.60 -19.60 34.53
CA LEU A 420 10.49 -19.80 33.08
C LEU A 420 9.43 -20.85 32.75
N ALA A 421 9.37 -21.94 33.51
CA ALA A 421 8.36 -22.99 33.36
C ALA A 421 6.94 -22.49 33.70
N ALA A 422 6.77 -21.65 34.72
CA ALA A 422 5.48 -21.05 35.08
C ALA A 422 5.00 -20.04 34.02
N CYS A 423 5.90 -19.21 33.47
CA CYS A 423 5.58 -18.32 32.36
C CYS A 423 5.15 -19.09 31.10
N VAL A 424 5.84 -20.18 30.77
CA VAL A 424 5.51 -21.05 29.63
C VAL A 424 4.17 -21.78 29.84
N ALA A 425 3.90 -22.25 31.07
CA ALA A 425 2.64 -22.92 31.41
C ALA A 425 1.42 -21.97 31.41
N LEU A 426 1.59 -20.70 31.78
CA LEU A 426 0.55 -19.67 31.71
C LEU A 426 0.25 -19.19 30.27
N LEU A 427 1.23 -19.32 29.36
CA LEU A 427 1.06 -19.03 27.93
C LEU A 427 0.51 -20.23 27.14
N ALA A 428 0.55 -21.44 27.68
CA ALA A 428 0.06 -22.66 27.02
C ALA A 428 -1.43 -22.67 26.63
N PRO A 429 -2.38 -22.02 27.36
CA PRO A 429 -3.78 -21.99 26.94
C PRO A 429 -4.04 -21.04 25.76
N VAL A 430 -3.09 -20.15 25.44
CA VAL A 430 -3.20 -19.12 24.39
C VAL A 430 -3.13 -19.74 22.99
N GLY A 431 -2.66 -20.98 22.85
CA GLY A 431 -2.40 -21.61 21.56
C GLY A 431 -3.42 -22.63 21.05
N LEU A 432 -4.48 -23.02 21.80
CA LEU A 432 -5.22 -24.26 21.48
C LEU A 432 -6.74 -24.17 21.40
N ARG A 433 -7.36 -22.99 21.54
CA ARG A 433 -8.70 -22.85 20.97
C ARG A 433 -8.54 -22.39 19.53
N PRO A 434 -8.97 -23.16 18.53
CA PRO A 434 -9.12 -22.58 17.20
C PRO A 434 -10.00 -21.36 17.44
N LEU A 435 -9.47 -20.17 17.14
CA LEU A 435 -10.27 -18.97 17.00
C LEU A 435 -11.35 -19.37 16.01
N SER A 436 -12.48 -19.76 16.57
CA SER A 436 -13.61 -20.26 15.81
C SER A 436 -13.97 -19.03 15.05
N GLN A 437 -13.64 -19.04 13.76
CA GLN A 437 -13.86 -17.95 12.85
C GLN A 437 -15.36 -17.93 12.58
N GLU A 438 -16.17 -17.71 13.63
CA GLU A 438 -17.43 -17.01 13.45
C GLU A 438 -16.99 -15.68 12.86
N ARG A 439 -17.07 -15.65 11.53
CA ARG A 439 -17.08 -14.43 10.74
C ARG A 439 -18.19 -13.58 11.35
N ALA A 440 -17.83 -12.77 12.34
CA ALA A 440 -18.66 -11.67 12.76
C ALA A 440 -18.94 -10.89 11.47
N ALA A 441 -20.20 -10.97 11.03
CA ALA A 441 -20.67 -10.43 9.77
C ALA A 441 -20.07 -9.04 9.59
N ALA A 442 -19.52 -8.81 8.39
CA ALA A 442 -18.79 -7.60 8.16
C ALA A 442 -19.66 -6.38 8.48
N GLY A 443 -19.16 -5.42 9.26
CA GLY A 443 -19.71 -4.07 9.23
C GLY A 443 -19.80 -3.63 7.76
N PRO A 444 -20.86 -2.93 7.35
CA PRO A 444 -21.25 -2.88 5.95
C PRO A 444 -20.24 -2.05 5.14
N SER A 445 -19.34 -2.73 4.42
CA SER A 445 -18.81 -2.16 3.18
C SER A 445 -20.01 -1.99 2.25
N SER A 446 -20.35 -0.75 1.92
CA SER A 446 -21.41 -0.45 0.95
C SER A 446 -20.88 -0.50 -0.49
N TYR A 447 -19.57 -0.64 -0.64
CA TYR A 447 -18.90 -0.68 -1.92
C TYR A 447 -18.94 -2.07 -2.56
N SER A 448 -19.36 -2.10 -3.83
CA SER A 448 -19.01 -3.12 -4.81
C SER A 448 -18.93 -2.45 -6.19
N PRO A 449 -18.20 -3.02 -7.17
CA PRO A 449 -18.19 -2.51 -8.54
C PRO A 449 -19.61 -2.40 -9.13
N GLU A 450 -20.49 -3.34 -8.79
CA GLU A 450 -21.90 -3.35 -9.21
C GLU A 450 -22.71 -2.24 -8.54
N ALA A 451 -22.41 -1.90 -7.28
CA ALA A 451 -23.03 -0.79 -6.59
C ALA A 451 -22.68 0.54 -7.27
N VAL A 452 -21.41 0.75 -7.65
CA VAL A 452 -20.99 1.92 -8.44
C VAL A 452 -21.71 1.96 -9.78
N ALA A 453 -21.73 0.84 -10.52
CA ALA A 453 -22.39 0.76 -11.82
C ALA A 453 -23.91 0.99 -11.74
N THR A 454 -24.55 0.57 -10.65
CA THR A 454 -25.99 0.79 -10.42
C THR A 454 -26.30 2.25 -10.18
N GLU A 455 -25.54 2.90 -9.31
CA GLU A 455 -25.68 4.33 -9.03
C GLU A 455 -25.45 5.21 -10.27
N LEU A 456 -24.46 4.86 -11.10
CA LEU A 456 -24.19 5.57 -12.35
C LEU A 456 -25.32 5.36 -13.39
N ARG A 457 -25.91 4.17 -13.47
CA ARG A 457 -27.09 3.90 -14.33
C ARG A 457 -28.31 4.72 -13.91
N ASP A 458 -28.46 4.99 -12.62
CA ASP A 458 -29.49 5.86 -12.06
C ASP A 458 -29.20 7.36 -12.27
N GLY A 459 -28.10 7.69 -12.96
CA GLY A 459 -27.70 9.07 -13.24
C GLY A 459 -27.16 9.81 -12.01
N ARG A 460 -26.75 9.10 -10.96
CA ARG A 460 -26.15 9.68 -9.75
C ARG A 460 -24.62 9.60 -9.83
N PRO A 461 -23.89 10.70 -9.62
CA PRO A 461 -22.44 10.63 -9.49
C PRO A 461 -22.08 9.92 -8.18
N VAL A 462 -20.94 9.22 -8.18
CA VAL A 462 -20.54 8.36 -7.06
C VAL A 462 -19.23 8.85 -6.47
N PHE A 463 -19.20 9.01 -5.16
CA PHE A 463 -17.99 9.24 -4.39
C PHE A 463 -17.69 7.97 -3.59
N VAL A 464 -16.55 7.33 -3.87
CA VAL A 464 -16.09 6.17 -3.10
C VAL A 464 -14.91 6.56 -2.24
N GLU A 465 -15.04 6.27 -0.95
CA GLU A 465 -13.95 6.34 0.02
C GLU A 465 -13.39 4.94 0.28
N PHE A 466 -12.15 4.69 -0.13
CA PHE A 466 -11.37 3.52 0.25
C PHE A 466 -10.59 3.82 1.52
N THR A 467 -10.96 3.15 2.61
CA THR A 467 -10.52 3.48 3.97
C THR A 467 -10.29 2.23 4.81
N ALA A 468 -9.71 2.40 6.00
CA ALA A 468 -9.55 1.34 6.98
C ALA A 468 -9.44 1.91 8.40
N ASP A 469 -9.77 1.12 9.41
CA ASP A 469 -9.65 1.51 10.82
C ASP A 469 -8.22 1.63 11.31
N TRP A 470 -7.31 0.85 10.74
CA TRP A 470 -5.87 0.92 11.02
C TRP A 470 -5.17 2.06 10.26
N CYS A 471 -5.87 2.70 9.31
CA CYS A 471 -5.33 3.79 8.50
C CYS A 471 -5.56 5.16 9.18
N LEU A 472 -4.52 5.70 9.80
CA LEU A 472 -4.61 6.97 10.53
C LEU A 472 -4.98 8.15 9.63
N THR A 473 -4.36 8.24 8.44
CA THR A 473 -4.68 9.29 7.45
C THR A 473 -6.14 9.22 7.01
N CYS A 474 -6.67 8.01 6.82
CA CYS A 474 -8.08 7.82 6.49
C CYS A 474 -8.99 8.37 7.61
N LYS A 475 -8.70 8.02 8.87
CA LYS A 475 -9.48 8.53 10.01
C LYS A 475 -9.34 10.03 10.23
N ALA A 476 -8.19 10.61 9.89
CA ALA A 476 -8.02 12.06 9.88
C ALA A 476 -8.93 12.71 8.82
N ASN A 477 -8.92 12.22 7.58
CA ASN A 477 -9.77 12.74 6.51
C ASN A 477 -11.27 12.53 6.80
N GLU A 478 -11.68 11.35 7.30
CA GLU A 478 -13.05 11.05 7.73
C GLU A 478 -13.55 12.12 8.71
N ARG A 479 -12.75 12.43 9.75
CA ARG A 479 -13.16 13.33 10.84
C ARG A 479 -12.99 14.81 10.53
N LEU A 480 -11.93 15.19 9.82
CA LEU A 480 -11.58 16.60 9.60
C LEU A 480 -12.17 17.17 8.30
N VAL A 481 -12.43 16.32 7.32
CA VAL A 481 -12.86 16.75 5.97
C VAL A 481 -14.25 16.20 5.63
N LEU A 482 -14.41 14.88 5.61
CA LEU A 482 -15.65 14.23 5.15
C LEU A 482 -16.82 14.48 6.11
N ALA A 483 -16.55 14.55 7.42
CA ALA A 483 -17.55 14.89 8.42
C ALA A 483 -17.96 16.38 8.43
N SER A 484 -17.30 17.25 7.65
CA SER A 484 -17.61 18.68 7.61
C SER A 484 -18.95 18.97 6.93
N GLU A 485 -19.70 19.91 7.47
CA GLU A 485 -21.02 20.28 6.93
C GLU A 485 -20.93 20.85 5.51
N ARG A 486 -19.83 21.53 5.16
CA ARG A 486 -19.59 22.02 3.78
C ARG A 486 -19.50 20.88 2.77
N VAL A 487 -18.79 19.80 3.11
CA VAL A 487 -18.63 18.62 2.24
C VAL A 487 -19.96 17.86 2.15
N LYS A 488 -20.63 17.60 3.28
CA LYS A 488 -21.96 16.96 3.28
C LYS A 488 -22.97 17.74 2.43
N ALA A 489 -23.00 19.06 2.56
CA ALA A 489 -23.88 19.92 1.76
C ALA A 489 -23.49 19.92 0.27
N ALA A 490 -22.20 19.83 -0.07
CA ALA A 490 -21.76 19.73 -1.46
C ALA A 490 -22.19 18.40 -2.10
N LEU A 491 -21.97 17.27 -1.40
CA LEU A 491 -22.41 15.94 -1.81
C LEU A 491 -23.94 15.88 -1.99
N ALA A 492 -24.69 16.40 -1.03
CA ALA A 492 -26.15 16.42 -1.06
C ALA A 492 -26.71 17.28 -2.20
N ARG A 493 -26.16 18.48 -2.43
CA ARG A 493 -26.61 19.40 -3.50
C ARG A 493 -26.50 18.79 -4.89
N ARG A 494 -25.49 17.95 -5.13
CA ARG A 494 -25.25 17.27 -6.42
C ARG A 494 -25.74 15.81 -6.43
N ARG A 495 -26.42 15.37 -5.37
CA ARG A 495 -26.97 14.02 -5.20
C ARG A 495 -25.93 12.90 -5.40
N PHE A 496 -24.73 13.10 -4.84
CA PHE A 496 -23.70 12.06 -4.86
C PHE A 496 -24.13 10.84 -4.04
N ALA A 497 -23.99 9.65 -4.61
CA ALA A 497 -23.98 8.41 -3.86
C ALA A 497 -22.62 8.27 -3.16
N VAL A 498 -22.61 8.11 -1.85
CA VAL A 498 -21.39 7.95 -1.05
C VAL A 498 -21.25 6.48 -0.69
N LEU A 499 -20.25 5.81 -1.26
CA LEU A 499 -19.94 4.41 -0.96
C LEU A 499 -18.66 4.32 -0.14
N LYS A 500 -18.66 3.41 0.82
CA LYS A 500 -17.51 3.14 1.69
C LYS A 500 -16.94 1.77 1.38
N ALA A 501 -15.69 1.76 0.90
CA ALA A 501 -14.89 0.56 0.72
C ALA A 501 -14.02 0.36 1.97
N ASP A 502 -14.52 -0.42 2.93
CA ASP A 502 -13.84 -0.66 4.21
C ASP A 502 -12.82 -1.81 4.10
N TRP A 503 -11.55 -1.44 3.88
CA TRP A 503 -10.41 -2.35 3.88
C TRP A 503 -9.77 -2.49 5.27
N THR A 504 -10.57 -2.52 6.33
CA THR A 504 -10.09 -2.96 7.63
C THR A 504 -9.76 -4.45 7.61
N ARG A 505 -10.56 -5.25 6.90
CA ARG A 505 -10.32 -6.68 6.63
C ARG A 505 -9.97 -6.89 5.17
N ARG A 506 -9.29 -7.99 4.86
CA ARG A 506 -8.96 -8.36 3.47
C ARG A 506 -10.25 -8.57 2.67
N ASP A 507 -10.37 -7.84 1.57
CA ASP A 507 -11.44 -7.96 0.59
C ASP A 507 -10.82 -7.95 -0.81
N GLU A 508 -11.11 -9.00 -1.59
CA GLU A 508 -10.51 -9.19 -2.91
C GLU A 508 -11.05 -8.21 -3.96
N ALA A 509 -12.32 -7.82 -3.87
CA ALA A 509 -12.92 -6.86 -4.79
C ALA A 509 -12.32 -5.47 -4.59
N ILE A 510 -12.13 -5.07 -3.32
CA ILE A 510 -11.45 -3.80 -3.02
C ILE A 510 -9.98 -3.88 -3.47
N ARG A 511 -9.33 -5.05 -3.33
CA ARG A 511 -7.94 -5.26 -3.76
C ARG A 511 -7.70 -5.12 -5.24
N LEU A 512 -8.55 -5.73 -6.04
CA LEU A 512 -8.49 -5.61 -7.49
C LEU A 512 -8.74 -4.15 -7.91
N GLU A 513 -9.65 -3.46 -7.24
CA GLU A 513 -9.93 -2.06 -7.55
C GLU A 513 -8.76 -1.13 -7.20
N LEU A 514 -8.18 -1.23 -5.99
CA LEU A 514 -6.99 -0.43 -5.65
C LEU A 514 -5.85 -0.70 -6.63
N ALA A 515 -5.64 -1.96 -7.03
CA ALA A 515 -4.63 -2.32 -8.02
C ALA A 515 -4.92 -1.70 -9.39
N ARG A 516 -6.18 -1.59 -9.81
CA ARG A 516 -6.59 -0.91 -11.05
C ARG A 516 -6.18 0.57 -11.05
N PHE A 517 -6.23 1.22 -9.89
CA PHE A 517 -5.75 2.59 -9.68
C PHE A 517 -4.25 2.68 -9.35
N GLY A 518 -3.49 1.57 -9.47
CA GLY A 518 -2.06 1.55 -9.17
C GLY A 518 -1.74 1.79 -7.69
N ARG A 519 -2.70 1.59 -6.78
CA ARG A 519 -2.54 1.78 -5.34
C ARG A 519 -2.27 0.47 -4.64
N ALA A 520 -1.23 0.47 -3.79
CA ALA A 520 -0.91 -0.68 -2.95
C ALA A 520 -1.71 -0.68 -1.63
N GLY A 521 -2.41 0.39 -1.28
CA GLY A 521 -3.16 0.50 -0.03
C GLY A 521 -4.06 1.73 0.04
N VAL A 522 -4.64 1.96 1.21
CA VAL A 522 -5.54 3.10 1.51
C VAL A 522 -4.77 4.25 2.18
N PRO A 523 -5.22 5.52 2.08
CA PRO A 523 -6.48 5.98 1.50
C PRO A 523 -6.46 6.10 -0.03
N LEU A 524 -7.62 5.85 -0.64
CA LEU A 524 -7.91 6.26 -2.01
C LEU A 524 -9.31 6.88 -2.03
N TYR A 525 -9.47 8.01 -2.72
CA TYR A 525 -10.78 8.64 -2.90
C TYR A 525 -11.00 8.86 -4.39
N VAL A 526 -12.15 8.43 -4.89
CA VAL A 526 -12.44 8.45 -6.32
C VAL A 526 -13.85 8.96 -6.56
N LEU A 527 -13.98 9.79 -7.61
CA LEU A 527 -15.23 10.35 -8.09
C LEU A 527 -15.57 9.75 -9.46
N TRP A 528 -16.74 9.13 -9.59
CA TRP A 528 -17.30 8.74 -10.88
C TRP A 528 -18.46 9.65 -11.25
N PHE A 529 -18.54 9.99 -12.52
CA PHE A 529 -19.59 10.83 -13.09
C PHE A 529 -20.35 10.05 -14.17
N PRO A 530 -21.69 10.14 -14.24
CA PRO A 530 -22.47 9.47 -15.29
C PRO A 530 -22.13 9.96 -16.70
N SER A 531 -21.65 11.20 -16.81
CA SER A 531 -21.19 11.81 -18.07
C SER A 531 -19.92 11.16 -18.63
N ALA A 532 -19.10 10.52 -17.78
CA ALA A 532 -17.82 9.95 -18.15
C ALA A 532 -17.46 8.72 -17.27
N PRO A 533 -18.25 7.63 -17.34
CA PRO A 533 -18.14 6.49 -16.41
C PRO A 533 -16.79 5.78 -16.45
N ASP A 534 -16.13 5.77 -17.61
CA ASP A 534 -14.83 5.10 -17.81
C ASP A 534 -13.62 5.96 -17.44
N SER A 535 -13.84 7.22 -17.02
CA SER A 535 -12.77 8.15 -16.63
C SER A 535 -12.98 8.71 -15.22
N PRO A 536 -12.92 7.84 -14.19
CA PRO A 536 -13.01 8.29 -12.81
C PRO A 536 -11.90 9.27 -12.44
N ARG A 537 -12.24 10.25 -11.60
CA ARG A 537 -11.29 11.24 -11.08
C ARG A 537 -10.77 10.79 -9.72
N GLU A 538 -9.48 10.49 -9.66
CA GLU A 538 -8.76 10.26 -8.40
C GLU A 538 -8.50 11.58 -7.66
N LEU A 539 -8.59 11.53 -6.33
CA LEU A 539 -8.21 12.64 -5.45
C LEU A 539 -6.90 12.31 -4.71
N PRO A 540 -6.17 13.33 -4.23
CA PRO A 540 -4.98 13.13 -3.40
C PRO A 540 -5.29 12.35 -2.10
N GLU A 541 -4.28 11.66 -1.55
CA GLU A 541 -4.39 10.93 -0.28
C GLU A 541 -4.72 11.86 0.91
N LEU A 542 -4.20 13.09 0.86
CA LEU A 542 -4.50 14.17 1.79
C LEU A 542 -5.46 15.14 1.12
N ILE A 543 -6.74 15.04 1.46
CA ILE A 543 -7.78 15.93 0.96
C ILE A 543 -7.97 17.11 1.92
N THR A 544 -8.42 18.25 1.41
CA THR A 544 -8.92 19.37 2.20
C THR A 544 -10.39 19.61 1.89
N VAL A 545 -11.07 20.35 2.76
CA VAL A 545 -12.48 20.72 2.55
C VAL A 545 -12.64 21.46 1.22
N ASP A 546 -11.78 22.43 0.94
CA ASP A 546 -11.87 23.23 -0.29
C ASP A 546 -11.53 22.38 -1.52
N SER A 547 -10.47 21.56 -1.49
CA SER A 547 -10.10 20.73 -2.64
C SER A 547 -11.19 19.72 -3.00
N LEU A 548 -11.85 19.13 -2.00
CA LEU A 548 -12.93 18.17 -2.23
C LEU A 548 -14.19 18.88 -2.73
N VAL A 549 -14.60 19.99 -2.12
CA VAL A 549 -15.78 20.75 -2.57
C VAL A 549 -15.59 21.23 -4.02
N ASP A 550 -14.41 21.71 -4.37
CA ASP A 550 -14.08 22.13 -5.74
C ASP A 550 -14.12 20.95 -6.73
N ALA A 551 -13.60 19.79 -6.33
CA ALA A 551 -13.61 18.59 -7.16
C ALA A 551 -15.04 18.05 -7.40
N LEU A 552 -15.92 18.15 -6.40
CA LEU A 552 -17.34 17.80 -6.52
C LEU A 552 -18.12 18.76 -7.42
N GLY A 553 -17.63 20.00 -7.57
CA GLY A 553 -18.29 21.06 -8.33
C GLY A 553 -18.01 21.08 -9.84
N LYS A 554 -17.01 20.31 -10.32
CA LYS A 554 -16.57 20.29 -11.72
C LYS A 554 -16.93 18.97 -12.38
N ASP A 555 -18.07 18.91 -13.06
CA ASP A 555 -18.38 17.76 -13.92
C ASP A 555 -17.44 17.79 -15.15
N PRO A 556 -16.93 16.64 -15.62
CA PRO A 556 -16.20 16.58 -16.90
C PRO A 556 -16.94 17.25 -18.07
N SER A 557 -18.28 17.30 -18.03
CA SER A 557 -19.12 17.95 -19.05
C SER A 557 -19.21 19.48 -18.92
N ASP A 558 -18.79 20.09 -17.81
CA ASP A 558 -18.84 21.55 -17.60
C ASP A 558 -17.71 22.32 -18.35
N GLY A 559 -16.82 21.60 -19.03
CA GLY A 559 -15.67 22.16 -19.77
C GLY A 559 -15.55 21.72 -21.23
N ALA A 560 -16.61 21.14 -21.80
CA ALA A 560 -16.70 20.75 -23.22
C ALA A 560 -17.42 21.82 -24.06
#